data_AF-A0A078FT96-F1
#
_entry.id   AF-A0A078FT96-F1
#
_cell.length_a   1.000
_cell.length_b   1.000
_cell.length_c   1.000
_cell.angle_alpha   90.00
_cell.angle_beta   90.00
_cell.angle_gamma   90.00
#
_symmetry.space_group_name_H-M   'P 1'
#
loop_
_entity.id
_entity.type
_entity.pdbx_description
1 polymer ?
#
loop_
_entity_poly.entity_id
_entity_poly.type
_entity_poly.pdbx_seq_one_letter_code
_entity_poly.pdbx_strand_id
1 'polypeptide(L)'
;MMLRTQRWNLLTTLRLVHLRSTETGFSGLSSYRNLSYKEKLRSGLFSIKKDDAVALFQSMILSRPFPTVIDFNRLFSGIARTKQYDLVLALCNQMELNGISHDLYTLSIVINCFCRCRKLGFAFSAMGKIFKLGYEPNTVTFNTLLNGLCLEGRVFEAVELVDCMVLSQHVPDLITLNTLVNGLCLQDGLSEAMSLIDRMVDSVYPLSP
;
A
#
# COMPACT_ATOMS: atom_id res chain seq x y z
N MET A 1 -10.22 -44.09 -3.61
CA MET A 1 -9.43 -43.47 -2.52
C MET A 1 -7.94 -43.59 -2.86
N MET A 2 -7.46 -42.77 -3.78
CA MET A 2 -6.04 -42.59 -4.14
C MET A 2 -6.03 -41.44 -5.15
N LEU A 3 -5.63 -40.23 -4.75
CA LEU A 3 -5.24 -39.09 -5.63
C LEU A 3 -4.85 -37.84 -4.79
N ARG A 4 -4.20 -38.01 -3.63
CA ARG A 4 -3.70 -36.87 -2.82
C ARG A 4 -2.19 -36.83 -2.61
N THR A 5 -1.42 -37.74 -3.20
CA THR A 5 0.00 -37.91 -2.88
C THR A 5 0.99 -37.42 -3.95
N GLN A 6 0.53 -36.84 -5.06
CA GLN A 6 1.42 -36.37 -6.14
C GLN A 6 1.56 -34.85 -6.25
N ARG A 7 0.97 -34.06 -5.33
CA ARG A 7 1.03 -32.58 -5.39
C ARG A 7 2.16 -31.96 -4.55
N TRP A 8 2.92 -32.76 -3.81
CA TRP A 8 3.99 -32.30 -2.90
C TRP A 8 5.41 -32.36 -3.50
N ASN A 9 5.60 -32.99 -4.67
CA ASN A 9 6.94 -33.20 -5.25
C ASN A 9 7.35 -32.17 -6.32
N LEU A 10 6.56 -31.11 -6.55
CA LEU A 10 6.88 -30.05 -7.53
C LEU A 10 7.28 -28.71 -6.89
N LEU A 11 7.34 -28.61 -5.56
CA LEU A 11 7.73 -27.38 -4.84
C LEU A 11 9.15 -27.43 -4.26
N THR A 12 9.88 -28.53 -4.39
CA THR A 12 11.22 -28.69 -3.81
C THR A 12 12.38 -28.43 -4.79
N THR A 13 12.12 -28.17 -6.07
CA THR A 13 13.19 -28.15 -7.10
C THR A 13 13.59 -26.78 -7.66
N LEU A 14 13.08 -25.65 -7.15
CA LEU A 14 13.36 -24.33 -7.77
C LEU A 14 13.91 -23.20 -6.88
N ARG A 15 14.57 -23.49 -5.74
CA ARG A 15 15.39 -22.46 -5.04
C ARG A 15 16.70 -22.99 -4.45
N LEU A 16 17.45 -23.76 -5.25
CA LEU A 16 18.88 -23.97 -5.04
C LEU A 16 19.66 -23.38 -6.22
N VAL A 17 19.67 -22.05 -6.35
CA VAL A 17 20.68 -21.34 -7.14
C VAL A 17 21.06 -20.03 -6.44
N HIS A 18 22.30 -20.02 -5.95
CA HIS A 18 23.15 -18.88 -5.60
C HIS A 18 22.74 -17.94 -4.45
N LEU A 19 23.44 -18.11 -3.32
CA LEU A 19 24.16 -17.00 -2.68
C LEU A 19 25.30 -17.56 -1.80
N ARG A 20 26.45 -17.77 -2.44
CA ARG A 20 27.75 -17.81 -1.76
C ARG A 20 28.37 -16.43 -1.96
N SER A 21 28.59 -15.68 -0.90
CA SER A 21 29.60 -14.60 -0.84
C SER A 21 29.90 -14.22 0.61
N THR A 22 31.14 -14.54 0.98
CA THR A 22 32.07 -13.77 1.83
C THR A 22 31.65 -13.37 3.23
N GLU A 23 32.24 -14.08 4.20
CA GLU A 23 32.46 -13.62 5.57
C GLU A 23 33.44 -12.45 5.58
N THR A 24 33.00 -11.27 6.02
CA THR A 24 33.82 -10.26 6.71
C THR A 24 32.90 -9.46 7.65
N GLY A 25 33.42 -9.14 8.84
CA GLY A 25 32.65 -9.04 10.08
C GLY A 25 31.72 -7.83 10.26
N PHE A 26 30.61 -8.06 10.97
CA PHE A 26 29.92 -7.10 11.82
C PHE A 26 29.01 -7.88 12.79
N SER A 27 29.32 -7.87 14.09
CA SER A 27 28.61 -8.60 15.16
C SER A 27 27.13 -8.19 15.32
N GLY A 28 26.69 -7.09 14.69
CA GLY A 28 25.29 -6.65 14.67
C GLY A 28 24.38 -7.43 13.71
N LEU A 29 24.92 -7.99 12.62
CA LEU A 29 24.10 -8.68 11.60
C LEU A 29 23.71 -10.10 12.03
N SER A 30 24.56 -10.77 12.82
CA SER A 30 24.23 -12.08 13.41
C SER A 30 23.11 -11.95 14.46
N SER A 31 23.12 -10.86 15.24
CA SER A 31 22.08 -10.56 16.22
C SER A 31 20.71 -10.36 15.55
N TYR A 32 20.63 -9.57 14.48
CA TYR A 32 19.37 -9.34 13.76
C TYR A 32 18.79 -10.62 13.15
N ARG A 33 19.63 -11.53 12.63
CA ARG A 33 19.15 -12.79 12.03
C ARG A 33 18.40 -13.68 13.03
N ASN A 34 18.84 -13.70 14.28
CA ASN A 34 18.28 -14.55 15.34
C ASN A 34 17.02 -13.97 16.01
N LEU A 35 16.67 -12.72 15.73
CA LEU A 35 15.46 -12.11 16.27
C LEU A 35 14.19 -12.77 15.70
N SER A 36 13.18 -12.92 16.55
CA SER A 36 11.82 -13.25 16.13
C SER A 36 11.27 -12.17 15.19
N TYR A 37 10.28 -12.53 14.37
CA TYR A 37 9.66 -11.54 13.48
C TYR A 37 9.10 -10.34 14.25
N LYS A 38 8.58 -10.55 15.47
CA LYS A 38 8.01 -9.48 16.31
C LYS A 38 9.07 -8.47 16.73
N GLU A 39 10.26 -8.94 17.09
CA GLU A 39 11.38 -8.08 17.45
C GLU A 39 11.89 -7.30 16.24
N LYS A 40 11.99 -7.95 15.07
CA LYS A 40 12.35 -7.30 13.80
C LYS A 40 11.37 -6.21 13.39
N LEU A 41 10.07 -6.42 13.60
CA LEU A 41 9.06 -5.39 13.36
C LEU A 41 9.15 -4.22 14.35
N ARG A 42 9.51 -4.50 15.62
CA ARG A 42 9.66 -3.49 16.68
C ARG A 42 10.91 -2.64 16.55
N SER A 43 12.01 -3.19 16.00
CA SER A 43 13.26 -2.45 15.84
C SER A 43 13.18 -1.29 14.85
N GLY A 44 12.03 -1.10 14.18
CA GLY A 44 11.84 -0.11 13.15
C GLY A 44 12.45 -0.57 11.83
N LEU A 45 11.64 -0.62 10.77
CA LEU A 45 12.07 -1.07 9.44
C LEU A 45 12.68 0.07 8.62
N PHE A 46 13.48 0.92 9.27
CA PHE A 46 14.12 2.05 8.63
C PHE A 46 15.16 1.53 7.64
N SER A 47 14.97 1.80 6.35
CA SER A 47 15.90 1.39 5.28
C SER A 47 16.05 -0.12 5.09
N ILE A 48 15.00 -0.91 5.34
CA ILE A 48 15.02 -2.37 5.09
C ILE A 48 15.36 -2.70 3.63
N LYS A 49 16.34 -3.57 3.40
CA LYS A 49 16.71 -4.03 2.06
C LYS A 49 15.70 -5.07 1.54
N LYS A 50 15.61 -5.20 0.22
CA LYS A 50 14.72 -6.16 -0.45
C LYS A 50 14.84 -7.58 0.13
N ASP A 51 16.05 -8.09 0.23
CA ASP A 51 16.27 -9.48 0.67
C ASP A 51 15.91 -9.67 2.15
N ASP A 52 16.19 -8.68 2.99
CA ASP A 52 15.82 -8.70 4.41
C ASP A 52 14.29 -8.63 4.58
N ALA A 53 13.61 -7.82 3.76
CA ALA A 53 12.15 -7.74 3.74
C ALA A 53 11.51 -9.06 3.32
N VAL A 54 12.04 -9.71 2.28
CA VAL A 54 11.60 -11.03 1.84
C VAL A 54 11.86 -12.06 2.93
N ALA A 55 13.05 -12.08 3.53
CA ALA A 55 13.39 -13.01 4.60
C ALA A 55 12.48 -12.82 5.82
N LEU A 56 12.18 -11.57 6.19
CA LEU A 56 11.23 -11.26 7.26
C LEU A 56 9.82 -11.75 6.93
N PHE A 57 9.31 -11.48 5.72
CA PHE A 57 8.00 -11.99 5.29
C PHE A 57 7.93 -13.53 5.33
N GLN A 58 8.96 -14.21 4.83
CA GLN A 58 9.04 -15.67 4.86
C GLN A 58 9.06 -16.21 6.29
N SER A 59 9.81 -15.55 7.18
CA SER A 59 9.81 -15.90 8.60
C SER A 59 8.44 -15.70 9.25
N MET A 60 7.69 -14.67 8.84
CA MET A 60 6.34 -14.39 9.33
C MET A 60 5.36 -15.51 8.95
N ILE A 61 5.28 -15.88 7.66
CA ILE A 61 4.30 -16.91 7.22
C ILE A 61 4.59 -18.32 7.79
N LEU A 62 5.86 -18.61 8.11
CA LEU A 62 6.26 -19.88 8.72
C LEU A 62 6.15 -19.88 10.25
N SER A 63 6.07 -18.72 10.89
CA SER A 63 6.12 -18.60 12.35
C SER A 63 4.88 -19.13 13.05
N ARG A 64 5.07 -19.54 14.31
CA ARG A 64 4.00 -19.85 15.28
C ARG A 64 4.34 -19.12 16.60
N PRO A 65 3.40 -18.34 17.19
CA PRO A 65 2.04 -18.07 16.73
C PRO A 65 2.01 -17.27 15.43
N PHE A 66 0.93 -17.48 14.65
CA PHE A 66 0.78 -16.88 13.34
C PHE A 66 0.71 -15.35 13.43
N PRO A 67 1.33 -14.59 12.51
CA PRO A 67 1.29 -13.14 12.52
C PRO A 67 -0.13 -12.61 12.26
N THR A 68 -0.42 -11.44 12.83
CA THR A 68 -1.68 -10.73 12.57
C THR A 68 -1.60 -9.92 11.28
N VAL A 69 -2.74 -9.51 10.72
CA VAL A 69 -2.78 -8.58 9.58
C VAL A 69 -2.03 -7.27 9.91
N ILE A 70 -2.10 -6.82 11.17
CA ILE A 70 -1.36 -5.64 11.67
C ILE A 70 0.15 -5.82 11.53
N ASP A 71 0.67 -7.03 11.76
CA ASP A 71 2.10 -7.32 11.61
C ASP A 71 2.55 -7.23 10.15
N PHE A 72 1.74 -7.75 9.21
CA PHE A 72 1.98 -7.58 7.78
C PHE A 72 1.90 -6.11 7.35
N ASN A 73 0.89 -5.38 7.85
CA ASN A 73 0.73 -3.95 7.57
C ASN A 73 1.94 -3.13 8.03
N ARG A 74 2.56 -3.47 9.16
CA ARG A 74 3.82 -2.87 9.62
C ARG A 74 4.97 -3.13 8.65
N LEU A 75 5.11 -4.39 8.21
CA LEU A 75 6.12 -4.77 7.21
C LEU A 75 5.94 -3.97 5.92
N PHE A 76 4.74 -3.99 5.35
CA PHE A 76 4.44 -3.32 4.09
C PHE A 76 4.61 -1.80 4.19
N SER A 77 4.18 -1.18 5.30
CA SER A 77 4.41 0.25 5.54
C SER A 77 5.91 0.58 5.61
N GLY A 78 6.71 -0.28 6.25
CA GLY A 78 8.17 -0.13 6.29
C GLY A 78 8.81 -0.21 4.91
N ILE A 79 8.46 -1.21 4.13
CA ILE A 79 8.95 -1.40 2.75
C ILE A 79 8.51 -0.23 1.86
N ALA A 80 7.25 0.21 1.95
CA ALA A 80 6.73 1.32 1.16
C ALA A 80 7.48 2.64 1.42
N ARG A 81 7.88 2.92 2.68
CA ARG A 81 8.70 4.11 3.01
C ARG A 81 10.06 4.09 2.33
N THR A 82 10.60 2.91 2.05
CA THR A 82 11.84 2.73 1.29
C THR A 82 11.64 2.73 -0.23
N LYS A 83 10.43 3.10 -0.69
CA LYS A 83 10.03 3.19 -2.11
C LYS A 83 10.09 1.87 -2.89
N GLN A 84 10.11 0.74 -2.18
CA GLN A 84 10.11 -0.61 -2.78
C GLN A 84 8.66 -1.08 -3.08
N TYR A 85 7.93 -0.32 -3.90
CA TYR A 85 6.48 -0.51 -4.09
C TYR A 85 6.12 -1.82 -4.80
N ASP A 86 6.83 -2.20 -5.87
CA ASP A 86 6.58 -3.49 -6.54
C ASP A 86 6.83 -4.69 -5.61
N LEU A 87 7.76 -4.56 -4.64
CA LEU A 87 7.97 -5.58 -3.62
C LEU A 87 6.77 -5.69 -2.67
N VAL A 88 6.22 -4.55 -2.22
CA VAL A 88 4.99 -4.56 -1.40
C VAL A 88 3.86 -5.26 -2.14
N LEU A 89 3.62 -4.91 -3.40
CA LEU A 89 2.57 -5.53 -4.22
C LEU A 89 2.76 -7.05 -4.36
N ALA A 90 3.99 -7.48 -4.62
CA ALA A 90 4.32 -8.91 -4.71
C ALA A 90 4.06 -9.65 -3.38
N LEU A 91 4.47 -9.08 -2.25
CA LEU A 91 4.28 -9.70 -0.93
C LEU A 91 2.82 -9.67 -0.48
N CYS A 92 2.05 -8.62 -0.80
CA CYS A 92 0.60 -8.56 -0.56
C CYS A 92 -0.16 -9.65 -1.32
N ASN A 93 0.25 -9.94 -2.56
CA ASN A 93 -0.31 -11.05 -3.33
C ASN A 93 0.07 -12.41 -2.72
N GLN A 94 1.32 -12.56 -2.25
CA GLN A 94 1.73 -13.77 -1.52
C GLN A 94 0.95 -13.95 -0.21
N MET A 95 0.64 -12.88 0.51
CA MET A 95 -0.18 -12.92 1.73
C MET A 95 -1.57 -13.53 1.43
N GLU A 96 -2.22 -13.11 0.34
CA GLU A 96 -3.51 -13.65 -0.11
C GLU A 96 -3.41 -15.12 -0.54
N LEU A 97 -2.36 -15.49 -1.30
CA LEU A 97 -2.13 -16.89 -1.70
C LEU A 97 -1.88 -17.83 -0.51
N ASN A 98 -1.42 -17.29 0.62
CA ASN A 98 -1.28 -18.03 1.89
C ASN A 98 -2.58 -18.03 2.72
N GLY A 99 -3.70 -17.55 2.17
CA GLY A 99 -5.01 -17.56 2.82
C GLY A 99 -5.20 -16.47 3.86
N ILE A 100 -4.35 -15.44 3.87
CA ILE A 100 -4.42 -14.33 4.82
C ILE A 100 -5.20 -13.19 4.15
N SER A 101 -6.35 -12.83 4.71
CA SER A 101 -7.21 -11.78 4.17
C SER A 101 -6.62 -10.37 4.33
N HIS A 102 -6.88 -9.52 3.35
CA HIS A 102 -6.58 -8.08 3.44
C HIS A 102 -7.58 -7.36 4.34
N ASP A 103 -7.11 -6.37 5.10
CA ASP A 103 -7.97 -5.37 5.72
C ASP A 103 -7.98 -4.07 4.89
N LEU A 104 -8.82 -3.11 5.28
CA LEU A 104 -8.91 -1.80 4.61
C LEU A 104 -7.53 -1.13 4.54
N TYR A 105 -6.74 -1.19 5.62
CA TYR A 105 -5.43 -0.56 5.69
C TYR A 105 -4.41 -1.22 4.74
N THR A 106 -4.41 -2.56 4.62
CA THR A 106 -3.61 -3.29 3.63
C THR A 106 -3.96 -2.82 2.21
N LEU A 107 -5.25 -2.66 1.91
CA LEU A 107 -5.71 -2.21 0.60
C LEU A 107 -5.33 -0.75 0.33
N SER A 108 -5.41 0.14 1.32
CA SER A 108 -4.90 1.52 1.19
C SER A 108 -3.40 1.55 0.88
N ILE A 109 -2.59 0.67 1.49
CA ILE A 109 -1.16 0.54 1.15
C ILE A 109 -0.98 0.09 -0.30
N VAL A 110 -1.75 -0.91 -0.74
CA VAL A 110 -1.70 -1.44 -2.12
C VAL A 110 -2.07 -0.36 -3.14
N ILE A 111 -3.14 0.42 -2.87
CA ILE A 111 -3.54 1.57 -3.70
C ILE A 111 -2.39 2.57 -3.80
N ASN A 112 -1.81 3.00 -2.68
CA ASN A 112 -0.67 3.91 -2.69
C ASN A 112 0.51 3.35 -3.51
N CYS A 113 0.83 2.06 -3.37
CA CYS A 113 1.90 1.43 -4.14
C CYS A 113 1.61 1.45 -5.65
N PHE A 114 0.39 1.13 -6.08
CA PHE A 114 0.00 1.22 -7.49
C PHE A 114 0.07 2.65 -8.02
N CYS A 115 -0.40 3.65 -7.26
CA CYS A 115 -0.27 5.06 -7.62
C CYS A 115 1.20 5.48 -7.81
N ARG A 116 2.08 5.08 -6.88
CA ARG A 116 3.52 5.38 -6.97
C ARG A 116 4.24 4.64 -8.10
N CYS A 117 3.69 3.51 -8.56
CA CYS A 117 4.15 2.78 -9.75
C CYS A 117 3.53 3.28 -11.07
N ARG A 118 2.75 4.38 -11.07
CA ARG A 118 1.99 4.88 -12.24
C ARG A 118 1.07 3.82 -12.86
N LYS A 119 0.39 3.05 -12.00
CA LYS A 119 -0.49 1.92 -12.34
C LYS A 119 -1.92 2.18 -11.87
N LEU A 120 -2.48 3.35 -12.22
CA LEU A 120 -3.79 3.79 -11.71
C LEU A 120 -4.94 2.79 -11.95
N GLY A 121 -4.98 2.10 -13.09
CA GLY A 121 -6.02 1.08 -13.34
C GLY A 121 -6.05 -0.02 -12.27
N PHE A 122 -4.87 -0.43 -11.78
CA PHE A 122 -4.77 -1.38 -10.68
C PHE A 122 -5.07 -0.75 -9.32
N ALA A 123 -4.78 0.54 -9.12
CA ALA A 123 -5.17 1.28 -7.93
C ALA A 123 -6.72 1.35 -7.80
N PHE A 124 -7.43 1.68 -8.87
CA PHE A 124 -8.89 1.64 -8.90
C PHE A 124 -9.45 0.22 -8.77
N SER A 125 -8.77 -0.79 -9.33
CA SER A 125 -9.15 -2.20 -9.11
C SER A 125 -9.04 -2.60 -7.63
N ALA A 126 -8.03 -2.10 -6.92
CA ALA A 126 -7.89 -2.30 -5.47
C ALA A 126 -8.98 -1.57 -4.67
N MET A 127 -9.43 -0.39 -5.11
CA MET A 127 -10.63 0.28 -4.58
C MET A 127 -11.90 -0.56 -4.83
N GLY A 128 -12.05 -1.15 -6.02
CA GLY A 128 -13.13 -2.11 -6.28
C GLY A 128 -13.10 -3.32 -5.34
N LYS A 129 -11.89 -3.77 -4.96
CA LYS A 129 -11.71 -4.85 -3.97
C LYS A 129 -12.15 -4.44 -2.56
N ILE A 130 -11.97 -3.18 -2.16
CA ILE A 130 -12.49 -2.63 -0.89
C ILE A 130 -14.01 -2.86 -0.82
N PHE A 131 -14.75 -2.41 -1.84
CA PHE A 131 -16.19 -2.61 -1.90
C PHE A 131 -16.59 -4.09 -1.94
N LYS A 132 -15.89 -4.91 -2.75
CA LYS A 132 -16.18 -6.35 -2.87
C LYS A 132 -16.02 -7.10 -1.54
N LEU A 133 -15.11 -6.66 -0.68
CA LEU A 133 -14.88 -7.24 0.64
C LEU A 133 -15.82 -6.68 1.71
N GLY A 134 -16.74 -5.78 1.33
CA GLY A 134 -17.69 -5.15 2.25
C GLY A 134 -17.08 -4.06 3.13
N TYR A 135 -15.91 -3.53 2.75
CA TYR A 135 -15.33 -2.38 3.42
C TYR A 135 -15.85 -1.09 2.79
N GLU A 136 -16.02 -0.07 3.62
CA GLU A 136 -16.23 1.29 3.15
C GLU A 136 -14.85 1.97 2.98
N PRO A 137 -14.60 2.62 1.83
CA PRO A 137 -13.45 3.49 1.71
C PRO A 137 -13.55 4.64 2.72
N ASN A 138 -12.42 5.24 3.05
CA ASN A 138 -12.38 6.42 3.91
C ASN A 138 -11.66 7.57 3.20
N THR A 139 -11.69 8.76 3.80
CA THR A 139 -10.99 9.96 3.32
C THR A 139 -9.54 9.68 2.93
N VAL A 140 -8.81 8.86 3.70
CA VAL A 140 -7.42 8.48 3.39
C VAL A 140 -7.31 7.70 2.08
N THR A 141 -8.25 6.79 1.83
CA THR A 141 -8.27 5.98 0.59
C THR A 141 -8.54 6.85 -0.63
N PHE A 142 -9.51 7.77 -0.55
CA PHE A 142 -9.77 8.76 -1.61
C PHE A 142 -8.56 9.66 -1.85
N ASN A 143 -8.00 10.26 -0.78
CA ASN A 143 -6.81 11.12 -0.86
C ASN A 143 -5.62 10.40 -1.50
N THR A 144 -5.47 9.10 -1.28
CA THR A 144 -4.41 8.31 -1.91
C THR A 144 -4.58 8.22 -3.43
N LEU A 145 -5.81 7.95 -3.92
CA LEU A 145 -6.12 7.91 -5.35
C LEU A 145 -6.02 9.29 -6.00
N LEU A 146 -6.53 10.34 -5.32
CA LEU A 146 -6.41 11.73 -5.76
C LEU A 146 -4.95 12.11 -5.99
N ASN A 147 -4.08 11.82 -5.01
CA ASN A 147 -2.65 12.07 -5.16
C ASN A 147 -2.05 11.25 -6.32
N GLY A 148 -2.50 10.01 -6.54
CA GLY A 148 -2.09 9.21 -7.69
C GLY A 148 -2.46 9.86 -9.04
N LEU A 149 -3.69 10.35 -9.17
CA LEU A 149 -4.16 11.06 -10.36
C LEU A 149 -3.35 12.33 -10.62
N CYS A 150 -3.12 13.15 -9.59
CA CYS A 150 -2.31 14.36 -9.69
C CYS A 150 -0.86 14.07 -10.09
N LEU A 151 -0.24 12.98 -9.58
CA LEU A 151 1.12 12.57 -9.97
C LEU A 151 1.24 12.13 -11.44
N GLU A 152 0.13 11.74 -12.06
CA GLU A 152 0.05 11.42 -13.49
C GLU A 152 -0.47 12.60 -14.34
N GLY A 153 -0.69 13.78 -13.74
CA GLY A 153 -1.21 14.96 -14.44
C GLY A 153 -2.71 14.88 -14.78
N ARG A 154 -3.43 13.88 -14.25
CA ARG A 154 -4.85 13.62 -14.53
C ARG A 154 -5.75 14.37 -13.55
N VAL A 155 -5.54 15.68 -13.44
CA VAL A 155 -6.12 16.47 -12.36
C VAL A 155 -7.63 16.65 -12.48
N PHE A 156 -8.17 16.71 -13.71
CA PHE A 156 -9.62 16.76 -13.92
C PHE A 156 -10.33 15.52 -13.36
N GLU A 157 -9.79 14.33 -13.59
CA GLU A 157 -10.30 13.10 -12.99
C GLU A 157 -10.17 13.08 -11.46
N ALA A 158 -9.17 13.78 -10.91
CA ALA A 158 -9.06 13.95 -9.47
C ALA A 158 -10.21 14.81 -8.93
N VAL A 159 -10.60 15.88 -9.64
CA VAL A 159 -11.77 16.68 -9.26
C VAL A 159 -13.06 15.86 -9.33
N GLU A 160 -13.27 15.06 -10.37
CA GLU A 160 -14.43 14.15 -10.46
C GLU A 160 -14.45 13.11 -9.32
N LEU A 161 -13.29 12.65 -8.88
CA LEU A 161 -13.18 11.75 -7.73
C LEU A 161 -13.55 12.43 -6.41
N VAL A 162 -13.35 13.75 -6.27
CA VAL A 162 -13.87 14.51 -5.11
C VAL A 162 -15.39 14.55 -5.11
N ASP A 163 -16.01 14.77 -6.28
CA ASP A 163 -17.47 14.76 -6.38
C ASP A 163 -18.01 13.37 -5.98
N CYS A 164 -17.35 12.28 -6.40
CA CYS A 164 -17.66 10.92 -5.93
C CYS A 164 -17.49 10.74 -4.42
N MET A 165 -16.45 11.34 -3.84
CA MET A 165 -16.17 11.29 -2.40
C MET A 165 -17.29 11.97 -1.59
N VAL A 166 -17.76 13.14 -2.04
CA VAL A 166 -18.87 13.88 -1.44
C VAL A 166 -20.19 13.12 -1.58
N LEU A 167 -20.47 12.55 -2.75
CA LEU A 167 -21.66 11.70 -2.97
C LEU A 167 -21.65 10.46 -2.08
N SER A 168 -20.47 9.96 -1.74
CA SER A 168 -20.27 8.86 -0.80
C SER A 168 -20.27 9.30 0.68
N GLN A 169 -20.72 10.54 0.97
CA GLN A 169 -20.79 11.13 2.30
C GLN A 169 -19.43 11.25 3.03
N HIS A 170 -18.33 11.29 2.27
CA HIS A 170 -17.02 11.59 2.83
C HIS A 170 -16.67 13.06 2.60
N VAL A 171 -16.36 13.75 3.69
CA VAL A 171 -16.01 15.17 3.65
C VAL A 171 -14.56 15.34 3.19
N PRO A 172 -14.30 16.08 2.10
CA PRO A 172 -12.96 16.47 1.71
C PRO A 172 -12.24 17.23 2.83
N ASP A 173 -10.99 16.89 3.09
CA ASP A 173 -10.20 17.51 4.15
C ASP A 173 -9.10 18.43 3.60
N LEU A 174 -8.29 19.01 4.50
CA LEU A 174 -7.17 19.85 4.10
C LEU A 174 -6.15 19.09 3.24
N ILE A 175 -6.03 17.77 3.40
CA ILE A 175 -5.15 16.93 2.58
C ILE A 175 -5.72 16.83 1.16
N THR A 176 -7.04 16.66 1.01
CA THR A 176 -7.74 16.68 -0.28
C THR A 176 -7.44 17.97 -1.03
N LEU A 177 -7.67 19.12 -0.38
CA LEU A 177 -7.45 20.44 -0.95
C LEU A 177 -6.00 20.66 -1.37
N ASN A 178 -5.05 20.42 -0.46
CA ASN A 178 -3.62 20.58 -0.73
C ASN A 178 -3.16 19.69 -1.90
N THR A 179 -3.70 18.48 -2.00
CA THR A 179 -3.36 17.55 -3.08
C THR A 179 -3.79 18.11 -4.44
N LEU A 180 -5.01 18.63 -4.54
CA LEU A 180 -5.57 19.16 -5.79
C LEU A 180 -4.90 20.46 -6.20
N VAL A 181 -4.70 21.39 -5.26
CA VAL A 181 -3.98 22.65 -5.52
C VAL A 181 -2.57 22.36 -6.00
N ASN A 182 -1.84 21.46 -5.33
CA ASN A 182 -0.50 21.07 -5.77
C ASN A 182 -0.53 20.43 -7.17
N GLY A 183 -1.52 19.57 -7.46
CA GLY A 183 -1.70 18.98 -8.78
C GLY A 183 -1.97 20.02 -9.88
N LEU A 184 -2.85 20.99 -9.61
CA LEU A 184 -3.22 22.06 -10.55
C LEU A 184 -2.07 23.04 -10.79
N CYS A 185 -1.35 23.44 -9.74
CA CYS A 185 -0.15 24.28 -9.87
C CYS A 185 0.94 23.62 -10.72
N LEU A 186 1.06 22.28 -10.69
CA LEU A 186 2.01 21.54 -11.52
C LEU A 186 1.55 21.40 -12.99
N GLN A 187 0.32 21.80 -13.33
CA GLN A 187 -0.27 21.73 -14.67
C GLN A 187 -0.65 23.13 -15.20
N ASP A 188 -0.10 24.20 -14.62
CA ASP A 188 -0.40 25.60 -14.95
C ASP A 188 -1.90 26.00 -14.80
N GLY A 189 -2.71 25.19 -14.11
CA GLY A 189 -4.15 25.37 -13.92
C GLY A 189 -4.51 26.19 -12.69
N LEU A 190 -3.88 27.36 -12.51
CA LEU A 190 -4.08 28.20 -11.31
C LEU A 190 -5.52 28.72 -11.18
N SER A 191 -6.17 29.03 -12.31
CA SER A 191 -7.56 29.52 -12.34
C SER A 191 -8.55 28.44 -11.89
N GLU A 192 -8.34 27.21 -12.35
CA GLU A 192 -9.13 26.04 -11.96
C GLU A 192 -8.92 25.69 -10.49
N ALA A 193 -7.71 25.89 -9.96
CA ALA A 193 -7.42 25.70 -8.54
C ALA A 193 -8.23 26.65 -7.66
N MET A 194 -8.32 27.92 -8.06
CA MET A 194 -9.13 28.90 -7.34
C MET A 194 -10.62 28.57 -7.39
N SER A 195 -11.15 28.22 -8.56
CA SER A 195 -12.57 27.84 -8.70
C SER A 195 -12.92 26.59 -7.89
N LEU A 196 -12.02 25.61 -7.80
CA LEU A 196 -12.20 24.42 -6.98
C LEU A 196 -12.24 24.77 -5.48
N ILE A 197 -11.35 25.66 -5.02
CA ILE A 197 -11.35 26.15 -3.64
C ILE A 197 -12.70 26.81 -3.32
N ASP A 198 -13.20 27.68 -4.19
CA ASP A 198 -14.49 28.37 -3.99
C ASP A 198 -15.64 27.36 -3.85
N ARG A 199 -15.74 26.38 -4.76
CA ARG A 199 -16.75 25.29 -4.68
C ARG A 199 -16.68 24.50 -3.36
N MET A 200 -15.46 24.22 -2.88
CA MET A 200 -15.26 23.44 -1.66
C MET A 200 -15.55 24.27 -0.40
N VAL A 201 -15.30 25.57 -0.40
CA VAL A 201 -15.68 26.48 0.68
C VAL A 201 -17.20 26.63 0.76
N ASP A 202 -17.86 26.79 -0.37
CA ASP A 202 -19.33 26.94 -0.45
C ASP A 202 -20.09 25.67 -0.01
N SER A 203 -19.49 24.49 -0.19
CA SER A 203 -20.08 23.21 0.24
C SER A 203 -19.83 22.86 1.71
N VAL A 204 -18.77 23.41 2.32
CA VAL A 204 -18.44 23.22 3.75
C VAL A 204 -19.16 24.25 4.64
N TYR A 205 -19.41 25.45 4.13
CA TYR A 205 -20.25 26.47 4.78
C TYR A 205 -21.40 26.82 3.82
N PRO A 206 -22.52 26.07 3.82
CA PRO A 206 -23.71 26.56 3.15
C PRO A 206 -24.06 27.89 3.80
N LEU A 207 -23.93 28.98 3.04
CA LEU A 207 -24.37 30.31 3.43
C LEU A 207 -25.79 30.14 3.97
N SER A 208 -25.91 30.20 5.30
CA SER A 208 -27.19 30.15 5.98
C SER A 208 -27.86 31.50 5.68
N PRO A 209 -29.04 31.51 5.04
CA PRO A 209 -29.75 32.74 4.76
C PRO A 209 -30.19 33.47 6.03
#